data_AF-A0A373B0D7-F1
#
_entry.id   AF-A0A373B0D7-F1
#
_cell.length_a   1.000
_cell.length_b   1.000
_cell.length_c   1.000
_cell.angle_alpha   90.00
_cell.angle_beta   90.00
_cell.angle_gamma   90.00
#
_symmetry.space_group_name_H-M   'P 1'
#
loop_
_entity.id
_entity.type
_entity.pdbx_description
1 polymer ?
#
loop_
_entity_poly.entity_id
_entity_poly.type
_entity_poly.pdbx_seq_one_letter_code
_entity_poly.pdbx_strand_id
1 'polypeptide(L)'
;MELAEIAMNPARQRIFQYFLLHETGTVKEIRKALPDIPSASLYRHIKILADSSILMVVGENRIRGTVESVYQLNEVYVRTLWR
;
A
#
# COMPACT_ATOMS: atom_id res chain seq x y z
N MET A 1 -11.90 11.97 -3.68
CA MET A 1 -11.00 12.43 -2.60
C MET A 1 -9.86 13.15 -3.26
N GLU A 2 -9.49 14.31 -2.73
CA GLU A 2 -8.25 14.94 -3.13
C GLU A 2 -7.06 14.13 -2.63
N LEU A 3 -5.95 14.21 -3.34
CA LEU A 3 -4.77 13.42 -3.05
C LEU A 3 -4.14 13.74 -1.69
N ALA A 4 -4.23 14.99 -1.25
CA ALA A 4 -3.86 15.41 0.08
C ALA A 4 -4.67 14.68 1.16
N GLU A 5 -5.99 14.56 0.97
CA GLU A 5 -6.88 13.82 1.88
C GLU A 5 -6.53 12.33 1.92
N ILE A 6 -6.13 11.75 0.78
CA ILE A 6 -5.62 10.39 0.72
C ILE A 6 -4.31 10.29 1.53
N ALA A 7 -3.32 11.12 1.26
CA ALA A 7 -2.01 11.06 1.90
C ALA A 7 -2.04 11.37 3.40
N MET A 8 -2.99 12.16 3.90
CA MET A 8 -3.03 12.60 5.31
C MET A 8 -3.65 11.60 6.29
N ASN A 9 -4.21 10.49 5.83
CA ASN A 9 -4.75 9.49 6.75
C ASN A 9 -3.62 8.71 7.46
N PRO A 10 -3.66 8.56 8.79
CA PRO A 10 -2.55 8.00 9.56
C PRO A 10 -2.25 6.54 9.23
N ALA A 11 -3.27 5.72 8.93
CA ALA A 11 -3.05 4.35 8.52
C ALA A 11 -2.36 4.28 7.16
N ARG A 12 -2.75 5.14 6.20
CA ARG A 12 -2.10 5.22 4.88
C ARG A 12 -0.68 5.75 4.96
N GLN A 13 -0.39 6.70 5.85
CA GLN A 13 0.97 7.16 6.11
C GLN A 13 1.86 6.05 6.65
N ARG A 14 1.36 5.20 7.55
CA ARG A 14 2.11 4.05 8.06
C ARG A 14 2.35 2.98 7.00
N ILE A 15 1.39 2.75 6.12
CA ILE A 15 1.57 1.87 4.95
C ILE A 15 2.63 2.46 4.00
N PHE A 16 2.58 3.77 3.74
CA PHE A 16 3.59 4.45 2.93
C PHE A 16 4.99 4.32 3.54
N GLN A 17 5.12 4.57 4.86
CA GLN A 17 6.37 4.37 5.59
C GLN A 17 6.87 2.93 5.54
N TYR A 18 5.97 1.94 5.62
CA TYR A 18 6.33 0.54 5.41
C TYR A 18 7.04 0.36 4.07
N PHE A 19 6.50 0.93 2.98
CA PHE A 19 7.12 0.80 1.66
C PHE A 19 8.40 1.63 1.45
N LEU A 20 8.59 2.71 2.21
CA LEU A 20 9.88 3.41 2.23
C LEU A 20 11.00 2.56 2.86
N LEU A 21 10.63 1.73 3.85
CA LEU A 21 11.57 0.83 4.54
C LEU A 21 11.70 -0.53 3.85
N HIS A 22 10.65 -0.96 3.14
CA HIS A 22 10.56 -2.23 2.45
C HIS A 22 10.13 -1.93 1.01
N GLU A 23 11.04 -2.04 0.05
CA GLU A 23 10.77 -1.68 -1.35
C GLU A 23 9.48 -2.31 -1.91
N THR A 24 9.16 -3.54 -1.48
CA THR A 24 7.95 -4.26 -1.86
C THR A 24 7.29 -4.95 -0.67
N GLY A 25 6.02 -5.33 -0.82
CA GLY A 25 5.33 -6.16 0.18
C GLY A 25 3.91 -6.55 -0.19
N THR A 26 3.46 -7.66 0.39
CA THR A 26 2.09 -8.18 0.30
C THR A 26 1.22 -7.65 1.42
N VAL A 27 -0.12 -7.71 1.26
CA VAL A 27 -1.06 -7.31 2.33
C VAL A 27 -0.83 -8.13 3.61
N LYS A 28 -0.44 -9.40 3.48
CA LYS A 28 -0.16 -10.28 4.61
C LYS A 28 1.08 -9.83 5.39
N GLU A 29 2.14 -9.41 4.71
CA GLU A 29 3.36 -8.90 5.35
C GLU A 29 3.10 -7.55 6.03
N ILE A 30 2.39 -6.65 5.36
CA ILE A 30 2.00 -5.36 5.92
C ILE A 30 1.14 -5.55 7.17
N ARG A 31 0.20 -6.52 7.16
CA ARG A 31 -0.59 -6.86 8.35
C ARG A 31 0.27 -7.37 9.51
N LYS A 32 1.35 -8.10 9.22
CA LYS A 32 2.29 -8.56 10.25
C LYS A 32 3.08 -7.39 10.84
N ALA A 33 3.45 -6.41 10.01
CA ALA A 33 4.19 -5.21 10.44
C ALA A 33 3.31 -4.18 11.15
N LEU A 34 2.01 -4.10 10.80
CA LEU A 34 1.03 -3.15 11.34
C LEU A 34 -0.16 -3.89 11.97
N PRO A 35 0.07 -4.69 13.02
CA PRO A 35 -0.95 -5.58 13.59
C PRO A 35 -2.12 -4.83 14.26
N ASP A 36 -1.93 -3.56 14.58
CA ASP A 36 -2.95 -2.70 15.19
C ASP A 36 -3.96 -2.13 14.17
N ILE A 37 -3.69 -2.25 12.86
CA ILE A 37 -4.65 -1.89 11.81
C ILE A 37 -5.57 -3.10 11.54
N PRO A 38 -6.89 -2.99 11.74
CA PRO A 38 -7.82 -4.09 11.47
C PRO A 38 -7.72 -4.59 10.03
N SER A 39 -7.78 -5.92 9.83
CA SER A 39 -7.57 -6.52 8.50
C SER A 39 -8.47 -5.92 7.42
N ALA A 40 -9.77 -5.78 7.66
CA ALA A 40 -10.70 -5.19 6.70
C ALA A 40 -10.34 -3.74 6.35
N SER A 41 -9.89 -2.96 7.33
CA SER A 41 -9.43 -1.59 7.12
C SER A 41 -8.14 -1.54 6.32
N LEU A 42 -7.17 -2.41 6.62
CA LEU A 42 -5.92 -2.51 5.86
C LEU A 42 -6.18 -2.78 4.38
N TYR A 43 -7.03 -3.76 4.06
CA TYR A 43 -7.42 -4.04 2.67
C TYR A 43 -8.05 -2.82 1.98
N ARG A 44 -8.91 -2.08 2.67
CA ARG A 44 -9.51 -0.83 2.14
C ARG A 44 -8.45 0.24 1.90
N HIS A 45 -7.51 0.44 2.83
CA HIS A 45 -6.44 1.41 2.66
C HIS A 45 -5.52 1.07 1.49
N ILE A 46 -5.12 -0.19 1.35
CA ILE A 46 -4.30 -0.67 0.21
C ILE A 46 -5.05 -0.44 -1.10
N LYS A 47 -6.34 -0.80 -1.15
CA LYS A 47 -7.16 -0.56 -2.34
C LYS A 47 -7.23 0.92 -2.71
N ILE A 48 -7.46 1.82 -1.76
CA ILE A 48 -7.48 3.27 -2.00
C ILE A 48 -6.14 3.77 -2.54
N LEU A 49 -5.02 3.30 -1.96
CA LEU A 49 -3.67 3.70 -2.40
C LEU A 49 -3.33 3.16 -3.80
N ALA A 50 -3.78 1.94 -4.14
CA ALA A 50 -3.62 1.38 -5.47
C ALA A 50 -4.51 2.07 -6.51
N ASP A 51 -5.79 2.28 -6.20
CA ASP A 51 -6.75 2.97 -7.08
C ASP A 51 -6.33 4.44 -7.32
N SER A 52 -5.55 5.05 -6.42
CA SER A 52 -4.96 6.40 -6.57
C SER A 52 -3.56 6.40 -7.19
N SER A 53 -3.08 5.26 -7.70
CA SER A 53 -1.75 5.12 -8.31
C SER A 53 -0.56 5.41 -7.39
N ILE A 54 -0.77 5.56 -6.08
CA ILE A 54 0.32 5.68 -5.09
C ILE A 54 1.04 4.35 -4.93
N LEU A 55 0.28 3.25 -4.93
CA LEU A 55 0.81 1.90 -4.99
C LEU A 55 0.58 1.28 -6.36
N MET A 56 1.49 0.42 -6.77
CA MET A 56 1.36 -0.39 -7.99
C MET A 56 1.66 -1.86 -7.68
N VAL A 57 1.00 -2.76 -8.41
CA VAL A 57 1.30 -4.20 -8.36
C VAL A 57 2.52 -4.47 -9.23
N VAL A 58 3.52 -5.13 -8.65
CA VAL A 58 4.78 -5.52 -9.34
C VAL A 58 4.94 -7.02 -9.51
N GLY A 59 4.09 -7.80 -8.87
CA GLY A 59 4.13 -9.25 -8.94
C GLY A 59 2.95 -9.88 -8.27
N GLU A 60 2.86 -11.20 -8.41
CA GLU A 60 1.80 -12.02 -7.84
C GLU A 60 2.38 -13.33 -7.33
N ASN A 61 2.04 -13.69 -6.09
CA ASN A 61 2.35 -14.97 -5.49
C ASN A 61 1.13 -15.89 -5.60
N ARG A 62 1.31 -17.10 -6.13
CA ARG A 62 0.25 -18.12 -6.15
C ARG A 62 0.41 -19.05 -4.96
N ILE A 63 -0.57 -19.05 -4.05
CA ILE A 63 -0.55 -19.86 -2.84
C ILE A 63 -1.86 -20.66 -2.76
N ARG A 64 -1.77 -21.97 -2.98
CA ARG A 64 -2.91 -22.91 -2.86
C ARG A 64 -4.17 -22.46 -3.65
N GLY A 65 -3.97 -21.96 -4.86
CA GLY A 65 -5.06 -21.47 -5.72
C GLY A 65 -5.47 -20.01 -5.49
N THR A 66 -4.96 -19.36 -4.45
CA THR A 66 -5.16 -17.92 -4.21
C THR A 66 -4.02 -17.11 -4.80
N VAL A 67 -4.34 -15.98 -5.43
CA VAL A 67 -3.37 -14.99 -5.90
C VAL A 67 -3.20 -13.92 -4.83
N GLU A 68 -1.95 -13.66 -4.44
CA GLU A 68 -1.57 -12.58 -3.53
C GLU A 68 -0.69 -11.57 -4.27
N SER A 69 -1.19 -10.35 -4.45
CA SER A 69 -0.45 -9.30 -5.13
C SER A 69 0.70 -8.76 -4.27
N VAL A 70 1.82 -8.46 -4.92
CA VAL A 70 2.98 -7.77 -4.36
C VAL A 70 2.92 -6.31 -4.80
N TYR A 71 2.99 -5.39 -3.85
CA TYR A 71 2.87 -3.95 -4.09
C TYR A 71 4.21 -3.23 -3.87
N GLN A 72 4.35 -2.05 -4.47
CA GLN A 72 5.40 -1.07 -4.21
C GLN A 72 4.89 0.36 -4.35
N LEU A 73 5.66 1.36 -3.90
CA LEU A 73 5.40 2.76 -4.22
C LEU A 73 5.60 3.04 -5.72
N ASN A 74 4.68 3.80 -6.30
CA ASN A 74 4.86 4.35 -7.63
C ASN A 74 5.76 5.60 -7.56
N GLU A 75 7.07 5.41 -7.67
CA GLU A 75 8.04 6.50 -7.53
C GLU A 75 7.79 7.70 -8.46
N VAL A 76 7.33 7.45 -9.69
CA VAL A 76 7.05 8.52 -10.66
C VAL A 76 5.90 9.40 -10.16
N TYR A 77 4.85 8.77 -9.63
CA TYR A 77 3.68 9.48 -9.10
C TYR A 77 4.03 10.25 -7.82
N VAL A 78 4.75 9.60 -6.90
CA VAL A 78 5.19 10.21 -5.65
C VAL A 78 6.11 11.41 -5.92
N ARG A 79 7.11 11.29 -6.79
CA ARG A 79 8.04 12.40 -7.10
C ARG A 79 7.36 13.61 -7.74
N THR A 80 6.28 13.39 -8.50
CA THR A 80 5.53 14.48 -9.15
C THR A 80 4.66 15.25 -8.15
N LEU A 81 4.27 14.61 -7.04
CA LEU A 81 3.43 15.20 -6.00
C LEU A 81 4.13 16.10 -5.00
N TRP A 82 5.43 15.92 -4.83
CA TRP A 82 6.25 16.69 -3.90
C TRP A 82 6.98 17.86 -4.57
N ARG A 83 6.46 18.35 -5.70
CA ARG A 83 6.89 19.58 -6.36
C ARG A 83 5.88 20.70 -6.17
#